data_AF-A0A7C7P7V6-F1
#
_entry.id   AF-A0A7C7P7V6-F1
#
_cell.length_a   1.000
_cell.length_b   1.000
_cell.length_c   1.000
_cell.angle_alpha   90.00
_cell.angle_beta   90.00
_cell.angle_gamma   90.00
#
_symmetry.space_group_name_H-M   'P 1'
#
loop_
_entity.id
_entity.type
_entity.pdbx_description
1 polymer ?
#
loop_
_entity_poly.entity_id
_entity_poly.type
_entity_poly.pdbx_seq_one_letter_code
_entity_poly.pdbx_strand_id
1 'polypeptide(L)' 'MISQAQFDKEIGLIIANAIREDIGDGDHSSLACIPASAEGKAKLLVKDEGIIAGVEFAKKVFHYVDPKM' A
#
# COMPACT_ATOMS: atom_id res chain seq x y z
N MET A 1 17.97 14.66 13.43
CA MET A 1 17.07 14.37 12.30
C MET A 1 17.86 13.61 11.26
N ILE A 2 17.27 12.57 10.65
CA ILE A 2 17.90 11.83 9.55
C ILE A 2 17.81 12.63 8.24
N SER A 3 18.64 12.29 7.25
CA SER A 3 18.56 12.91 5.92
C SER A 3 17.29 12.47 5.19
N GLN A 4 16.85 13.26 4.21
CA GLN A 4 15.70 12.90 3.37
C GLN A 4 15.91 11.54 2.67
N ALA A 5 17.12 11.30 2.16
CA ALA A 5 17.47 10.04 1.53
C ALA A 5 17.39 8.84 2.50
N GLN A 6 17.81 9.03 3.75
CA GLN A 6 17.68 8.00 4.78
C GLN A 6 16.20 7.75 5.10
N PHE A 7 15.41 8.82 5.27
CA PHE A 7 13.98 8.71 5.53
C PHE A 7 13.24 7.95 4.44
N ASP A 8 13.46 8.29 3.16
CA ASP A 8 12.82 7.59 2.05
C ASP A 8 13.24 6.11 1.95
N LYS A 9 14.49 5.81 2.31
CA LYS A 9 14.97 4.43 2.42
C LYS A 9 14.22 3.65 3.51
N GLU A 10 14.07 4.23 4.70
CA GLU A 10 13.33 3.58 5.79
C GLU A 10 11.86 3.34 5.42
N ILE A 11 11.22 4.32 4.76
CA ILE A 11 9.85 4.16 4.25
C ILE A 11 9.77 2.98 3.25
N GLY A 12 10.70 2.91 2.30
CA GLY A 12 10.75 1.80 1.34
C GLY A 12 10.92 0.44 2.01
N LEU A 13 11.77 0.35 3.04
CA LEU A 13 11.98 -0.88 3.81
C LEU A 13 10.73 -1.31 4.56
N ILE A 14 10.01 -0.37 5.19
CA ILE A 14 8.75 -0.67 5.89
C ILE A 14 7.72 -1.22 4.91
N ILE A 15 7.54 -0.57 3.76
CA ILE A 15 6.56 -0.99 2.75
C ILE A 15 6.91 -2.38 2.22
N ALA A 16 8.17 -2.61 1.80
CA ALA A 16 8.59 -3.88 1.25
C ALA A 16 8.45 -5.03 2.27
N ASN A 17 8.79 -4.79 3.54
CA ASN A 17 8.66 -5.81 4.57
C ASN A 17 7.21 -6.12 4.90
N ALA A 18 6.34 -5.11 5.00
CA ALA A 18 4.92 -5.31 5.27
C ALA A 18 4.22 -6.08 4.15
N ILE A 19 4.50 -5.75 2.88
CA ILE A 19 3.92 -6.47 1.74
C ILE A 19 4.40 -7.93 1.69
N ARG A 20 5.70 -8.17 1.98
CA ARG A 20 6.23 -9.53 2.06
C ARG A 20 5.59 -10.36 3.17
N GLU A 21 5.31 -9.75 4.31
CA GLU A 21 4.62 -10.39 5.45
C GLU A 21 3.19 -10.78 5.10
N ASP A 22 2.43 -9.86 4.47
CA ASP A 22 1.00 -10.03 4.22
C ASP A 22 0.69 -10.97 3.04
N ILE A 23 1.46 -10.86 1.95
CA ILE A 23 1.16 -11.57 0.69
C ILE A 23 1.92 -12.90 0.57
N GLY A 24 3.17 -12.97 1.08
CA GLY A 24 3.99 -14.16 0.92
C GLY A 24 4.19 -14.55 -0.56
N ASP A 25 3.68 -15.72 -0.95
CA ASP A 25 3.71 -16.25 -2.32
C ASP A 25 2.52 -15.81 -3.19
N GLY A 26 1.48 -15.20 -2.61
CA GLY A 26 0.39 -14.57 -3.34
C GLY A 26 -0.92 -14.45 -2.56
N ASP A 27 -1.76 -13.49 -2.97
CA ASP A 27 -3.15 -13.42 -2.50
C ASP A 27 -4.03 -14.39 -3.30
N HIS A 28 -4.07 -15.65 -2.85
CA HIS A 28 -4.84 -16.70 -3.52
C HIS A 28 -6.35 -16.43 -3.57
N SER A 29 -6.89 -15.68 -2.61
CA SER A 29 -8.32 -15.36 -2.59
C SER A 29 -8.67 -14.42 -3.74
N SER A 30 -7.86 -13.37 -3.94
CA SER A 30 -8.00 -12.46 -5.07
C SER A 30 -7.70 -13.15 -6.40
N LEU A 31 -6.63 -13.95 -6.48
CA LEU A 31 -6.27 -14.68 -7.70
C LEU A 31 -7.34 -15.67 -8.17
N ALA A 32 -8.06 -16.31 -7.24
CA ALA A 32 -9.12 -17.26 -7.56
C ALA A 32 -10.44 -16.58 -7.94
N CYS A 33 -10.73 -15.39 -7.40
CA CYS A 33 -12.05 -14.76 -7.49
C CYS A 33 -12.10 -13.52 -8.41
N ILE A 34 -10.97 -12.88 -8.67
CA ILE A 34 -10.90 -11.58 -9.35
C ILE A 34 -10.09 -11.73 -10.65
N PRO A 35 -10.68 -11.42 -11.83
CA PRO A 35 -9.93 -11.41 -13.08
C PRO A 35 -8.79 -10.39 -13.07
N ALA A 36 -7.64 -10.74 -13.66
CA ALA A 36 -6.47 -9.85 -13.72
C ALA A 36 -6.71 -8.53 -14.47
N SER A 37 -7.75 -8.47 -15.31
CA SER A 37 -8.16 -7.27 -16.04
C SER A 37 -9.24 -6.44 -15.32
N ALA A 38 -9.67 -6.85 -14.13
CA ALA A 38 -10.72 -6.17 -13.40
C ALA A 38 -10.17 -4.87 -12.78
N GLU A 39 -10.82 -3.76 -13.11
CA GLU A 39 -10.54 -2.45 -12.49
C GLU A 39 -11.76 -2.01 -11.68
N GLY A 40 -11.50 -1.41 -10.51
CA GLY A 40 -12.54 -0.98 -9.59
C GLY A 40 -12.22 0.37 -8.96
N LYS A 41 -13.19 0.94 -8.25
CA LYS A 41 -13.00 2.15 -7.45
C LYS A 41 -13.26 1.83 -5.98
N ALA A 42 -12.30 2.16 -5.13
CA ALA A 42 -12.44 2.08 -3.68
C ALA A 42 -12.70 3.49 -3.11
N LYS A 43 -13.40 3.55 -1.97
CA LYS A 43 -13.55 4.78 -1.18
C LYS A 43 -13.05 4.52 0.23
N LEU A 44 -12.09 5.33 0.69
CA LEU A 44 -11.69 5.34 2.09
C LEU A 44 -12.75 6.11 2.89
N LEU A 45 -13.46 5.40 3.77
CA LEU A 45 -14.50 5.98 4.63
C LEU A 45 -13.97 6.09 6.06
N VAL A 46 -13.95 7.31 6.61
CA VAL A 46 -13.65 7.55 8.02
C VAL A 46 -14.95 7.39 8.79
N LYS A 47 -14.99 6.44 9.74
CA LYS A 47 -16.22 6.06 10.47
C LYS A 47 -16.45 6.87 11.75
N ASP A 48 -15.56 7.80 12.07
CA ASP A 48 -15.59 8.59 13.30
C ASP A 48 -14.86 9.93 13.09
N GLU A 49 -14.96 10.85 14.04
CA GLU A 49 -14.27 12.14 14.00
C GLU A 49 -12.77 12.00 14.32
N GLY A 50 -11.92 12.71 13.57
CA GLY A 50 -10.48 12.70 13.82
C GLY A 50 -9.65 13.42 12.76
N ILE A 51 -8.33 13.37 12.94
CA ILE A 51 -7.35 13.90 11.99
C ILE A 51 -6.73 12.74 11.21
N ILE A 52 -6.79 12.81 9.89
CA ILE A 52 -6.12 11.85 9.02
C ILE A 52 -4.66 12.24 8.79
N ALA A 53 -3.75 11.29 8.97
CA ALA A 53 -2.33 11.45 8.69
C ALA A 53 -1.80 10.23 7.92
N GLY A 54 -0.78 10.43 7.08
CA GLY A 54 -0.17 9.33 6.32
C GLY A 54 -0.80 9.03 4.95
N VAL A 55 -1.64 9.91 4.41
CA VAL A 55 -2.25 9.72 3.07
C VAL A 55 -1.19 9.56 1.97
N GLU A 56 -0.10 10.34 2.02
CA GLU A 56 1.00 10.21 1.07
C GLU A 56 1.78 8.90 1.24
N PHE A 57 1.87 8.38 2.47
CA PHE A 57 2.46 7.06 2.71
C PHE A 57 1.57 5.96 2.11
N ALA A 58 0.25 6.05 2.28
CA ALA A 58 -0.69 5.10 1.69
C ALA A 58 -0.57 5.07 0.15
N LYS A 59 -0.42 6.23 -0.51
CA LYS A 59 -0.14 6.28 -1.96
C LYS A 59 1.15 5.55 -2.34
N LYS A 60 2.22 5.70 -1.55
CA LYS A 60 3.48 4.96 -1.77
C LYS A 60 3.28 3.45 -1.66
N VAL A 61 2.41 2.97 -0.77
CA VAL A 61 2.07 1.54 -0.68
C VAL A 61 1.36 1.05 -1.94
N PHE A 62 0.33 1.78 -2.42
CA PHE A 62 -0.37 1.42 -3.65
C PHE A 62 0.57 1.38 -4.85
N HIS A 63 1.42 2.40 -5.01
CA HIS A 63 2.39 2.46 -6.11
C HIS A 63 3.46 1.35 -6.03
N TYR A 64 3.79 0.87 -4.83
CA TYR A 64 4.69 -0.27 -4.66
C TYR A 64 4.07 -1.58 -5.17
N VAL A 65 2.78 -1.78 -4.95
CA VAL A 65 2.05 -2.99 -5.38
C VAL A 65 1.69 -2.94 -6.87
N ASP A 66 1.20 -1.78 -7.34
CA ASP A 66 0.91 -1.52 -8.75
C ASP A 66 1.51 -0.17 -9.18
N PRO A 67 2.64 -0.18 -9.93
CA PRO A 67 3.28 1.05 -10.41
C PRO A 67 2.46 1.87 -11.41
N LYS A 68 1.37 1.32 -11.95
CA LYS A 68 0.49 2.05 -12.88
C LYS A 68 -0.57 2.90 -12.16
N MET A 69 -0.66 2.79 -10.84
CA MET A 69 -1.58 3.54 -9.98
C MET A 69 -1.03 4.92 -9.59
#